data_AF-A0A7J5JBJ2-F1
#
_entry.id   AF-A0A7J5JBJ2-F1
#
_cell.length_a   1.000
_cell.length_b   1.000
_cell.length_c   1.000
_cell.angle_alpha   90.00
_cell.angle_beta   90.00
_cell.angle_gamma   90.00
#
_symmetry.space_group_name_H-M   'P 1'
#
loop_
_entity.id
_entity.type
_entity.pdbx_description
1 polymer ?
#
loop_
_entity_poly.entity_id
_entity_poly.type
_entity_poly.pdbx_seq_one_letter_code
_entity_poly.pdbx_strand_id
1 'polypeptide(L)'
;ASYTVLPEILECREFVNADEIAKGLSPFNPSSVAIEAGRLMLKRIGELLSAGVSFSVETTLSTRSYINLIQQAQNQGYSVSLIYFWLNSPELAIERVKQRVANGGHDVPAPIIRRRYRSGLENFFRIYMPCVDYWMLADNSCTPRVIVADAFRLGDEVHIYNQELFTKIRSYVN
;
A
#
# COMPACT_ATOMS: atom_id res chain seq x y z
N ALA A 1 -4.20 -3.15 9.00
CA ALA A 1 -4.00 -1.70 8.79
C ALA A 1 -5.05 -1.17 7.83
N SER A 2 -5.11 -1.70 6.61
CA SER A 2 -6.02 -1.24 5.56
C SER A 2 -7.51 -1.31 5.94
N TYR A 3 -8.00 -2.43 6.49
CA TYR A 3 -9.42 -2.56 6.90
C TYR A 3 -9.89 -1.59 7.98
N THR A 4 -8.99 -1.02 8.78
CA THR A 4 -9.33 -0.04 9.83
C THR A 4 -9.31 1.40 9.32
N VAL A 5 -8.69 1.64 8.15
CA VAL A 5 -8.55 2.99 7.57
C VAL A 5 -9.52 3.19 6.42
N LEU A 6 -9.84 2.16 5.66
CA LEU A 6 -10.57 2.29 4.39
C LEU A 6 -12.07 2.64 4.53
N PRO A 7 -12.88 2.03 5.42
CA PRO A 7 -14.32 2.31 5.46
C PRO A 7 -14.65 3.66 6.12
N GLU A 8 -13.89 4.04 7.16
CA GLU A 8 -14.25 5.15 8.05
C GLU A 8 -13.62 6.49 7.63
N ILE A 9 -12.51 6.48 6.87
CA ILE A 9 -11.74 7.70 6.56
C ILE A 9 -11.87 8.13 5.08
N LEU A 10 -12.14 7.19 4.16
CA LEU A 10 -12.09 7.46 2.71
C LEU A 10 -13.43 7.24 1.98
N GLU A 11 -14.50 6.90 2.70
CA GLU A 11 -15.81 6.51 2.14
C GLU A 11 -15.71 5.47 1.00
N CYS A 12 -14.63 4.67 1.02
CA CYS A 12 -14.26 3.81 -0.08
C CYS A 12 -14.76 2.40 0.21
N ARG A 13 -15.87 2.03 -0.44
CA ARG A 13 -16.53 0.73 -0.26
C ARG A 13 -15.87 -0.40 -1.04
N GLU A 14 -15.13 -0.08 -2.09
CA GLU A 14 -14.46 -1.07 -2.95
C GLU A 14 -13.00 -1.23 -2.52
N PHE A 15 -12.68 -2.39 -1.94
CA PHE A 15 -11.31 -2.80 -1.67
C PHE A 15 -10.92 -3.95 -2.60
N VAL A 16 -10.05 -3.67 -3.57
CA VAL A 16 -9.65 -4.61 -4.60
C VAL A 16 -8.29 -5.19 -4.24
N ASN A 17 -8.26 -6.45 -3.81
CA ASN A 17 -7.06 -7.12 -3.29
C ASN A 17 -6.94 -8.56 -3.84
N ALA A 18 -5.76 -8.89 -4.39
CA ALA A 18 -5.51 -10.20 -5.01
C ALA A 18 -5.58 -11.37 -4.01
N ASP A 19 -5.15 -11.19 -2.76
CA ASP A 19 -5.18 -12.25 -1.75
C ASP A 19 -6.62 -12.57 -1.33
N GLU A 20 -7.48 -11.56 -1.20
CA GLU A 20 -8.91 -11.74 -0.91
C GLU A 20 -9.64 -12.42 -2.08
N ILE A 21 -9.32 -12.04 -3.32
CA ILE A 21 -9.85 -12.71 -4.52
C ILE A 21 -9.38 -14.17 -4.54
N ALA A 22 -8.09 -14.43 -4.28
CA ALA A 22 -7.54 -15.79 -4.26
C ALA A 22 -8.20 -16.68 -3.20
N LYS A 23 -8.47 -16.14 -2.00
CA LYS A 23 -9.23 -16.83 -0.95
C LYS A 23 -10.66 -17.11 -1.37
N GLY A 24 -11.31 -16.19 -2.09
CA GLY A 24 -12.65 -16.40 -2.63
C GLY A 24 -12.71 -17.51 -3.69
N LEU A 25 -11.69 -17.58 -4.56
CA LEU A 25 -11.59 -18.60 -5.62
C LEU A 25 -11.23 -20.00 -5.08
N SER A 26 -10.27 -20.06 -4.17
CA SER A 26 -9.74 -21.33 -3.64
C SER A 26 -9.45 -21.19 -2.15
N PRO A 27 -10.46 -21.30 -1.28
CA PRO A 27 -10.31 -20.99 0.15
C PRO A 27 -9.29 -21.89 0.86
N PHE A 28 -9.13 -23.14 0.39
CA PHE A 28 -8.17 -24.09 0.97
C PHE A 28 -6.82 -24.12 0.25
N ASN A 29 -6.68 -23.46 -0.92
CA ASN A 29 -5.41 -23.37 -1.62
C ASN A 29 -5.26 -22.04 -2.42
N PRO A 30 -5.28 -20.86 -1.77
CA PRO A 30 -5.28 -19.57 -2.48
C PRO A 30 -4.03 -19.36 -3.34
N SER A 31 -2.88 -19.86 -2.92
CA SER A 31 -1.61 -19.70 -3.63
C SER A 31 -1.63 -20.35 -5.03
N SER A 32 -2.43 -21.41 -5.23
CA SER A 32 -2.56 -22.06 -6.54
C SER A 32 -3.23 -21.20 -7.61
N VAL A 33 -4.04 -20.22 -7.20
CA VAL A 33 -4.81 -19.33 -8.08
C VAL A 33 -4.28 -17.89 -8.07
N ALA A 34 -3.09 -17.64 -7.53
CA ALA A 34 -2.54 -16.28 -7.37
C ALA A 34 -2.44 -15.50 -8.70
N ILE A 35 -2.07 -16.16 -9.80
CA ILE A 35 -1.99 -15.53 -11.13
C ILE A 35 -3.38 -15.15 -11.64
N GLU A 36 -4.36 -16.04 -11.48
CA GLU A 36 -5.74 -15.81 -11.89
C GLU A 36 -6.36 -14.68 -11.06
N ALA A 37 -6.18 -14.71 -9.74
CA ALA A 37 -6.62 -13.67 -8.83
C ALA A 37 -6.03 -12.30 -9.19
N GLY A 38 -4.74 -12.25 -9.56
CA GLY A 38 -4.10 -11.02 -10.07
C GLY A 38 -4.74 -10.50 -11.36
N ARG A 39 -5.12 -11.38 -12.30
CA ARG A 39 -5.83 -10.98 -13.53
C ARG A 39 -7.22 -10.44 -13.22
N LEU A 40 -7.96 -11.10 -12.33
CA LEU A 40 -9.29 -10.64 -11.89
C LEU A 40 -9.20 -9.30 -11.15
N MET A 41 -8.18 -9.11 -10.32
CA MET A 41 -7.91 -7.84 -9.63
C MET A 41 -7.75 -6.70 -10.65
N LEU A 42 -6.91 -6.87 -11.67
CA LEU A 42 -6.70 -5.86 -12.71
C LEU A 42 -7.97 -5.61 -13.54
N LYS A 43 -8.73 -6.66 -13.86
CA LYS A 43 -10.03 -6.53 -14.53
C LYS A 43 -11.00 -5.68 -13.71
N ARG A 44 -11.14 -5.97 -12.41
CA ARG A 44 -12.03 -5.24 -11.50
C ARG A 44 -11.63 -3.77 -11.36
N ILE A 45 -10.33 -3.48 -11.27
CA ILE A 45 -9.82 -2.11 -11.30
C ILE A 45 -10.26 -1.38 -12.57
N GLY A 46 -10.14 -2.01 -13.74
CA GLY A 46 -10.57 -1.42 -15.02
C GLY A 46 -12.08 -1.16 -15.10
N GLU A 47 -12.89 -2.08 -14.56
CA GLU A 47 -14.35 -1.92 -14.46
C GLU A 47 -14.73 -0.72 -13.56
N LEU A 48 -14.09 -0.60 -12.39
CA LEU A 48 -14.36 0.47 -11.43
C LEU A 48 -13.93 1.84 -11.96
N LEU A 49 -12.76 1.91 -12.60
CA LEU A 49 -12.30 3.12 -13.30
C LEU A 49 -13.29 3.57 -14.36
N SER A 50 -13.74 2.64 -15.21
CA SER A 50 -14.69 2.94 -16.29
C SER A 50 -16.06 3.36 -15.77
N ALA A 51 -16.45 2.88 -14.58
CA ALA A 51 -17.69 3.24 -13.91
C ALA A 51 -17.61 4.54 -13.09
N GLY A 52 -16.44 5.16 -12.94
CA GLY A 52 -16.25 6.34 -12.09
C GLY A 52 -16.45 6.07 -10.60
N VAL A 53 -16.27 4.81 -10.16
CA VAL A 53 -16.46 4.40 -8.76
C VAL A 53 -15.13 4.54 -8.00
N SER A 54 -15.18 5.11 -6.80
CA SER A 54 -14.02 5.18 -5.88
C SER A 54 -13.64 3.79 -5.37
N PHE A 55 -12.36 3.45 -5.44
CA PHE A 55 -11.83 2.17 -4.97
C PHE A 55 -10.45 2.32 -4.35
N SER A 56 -10.03 1.26 -3.65
CA SER A 56 -8.73 1.17 -3.00
C SER A 56 -8.03 -0.14 -3.35
N VAL A 57 -6.71 -0.09 -3.39
CA VAL A 57 -5.84 -1.24 -3.62
C VAL A 57 -4.78 -1.29 -2.53
N GLU A 58 -4.42 -2.49 -2.08
CA GLU A 58 -3.27 -2.69 -1.20
C GLU A 58 -2.08 -3.18 -2.01
N THR A 59 -0.90 -2.62 -1.73
CA THR A 59 0.35 -3.04 -2.36
C THR A 59 1.50 -2.81 -1.38
N THR A 60 2.55 -3.62 -1.51
CA THR A 60 3.82 -3.38 -0.81
C THR A 60 4.64 -2.26 -1.43
N LEU A 61 4.14 -1.65 -2.52
CA LEU A 61 4.79 -0.59 -3.29
C LEU A 61 6.18 -0.97 -3.86
N SER A 62 6.54 -2.26 -3.80
CA SER A 62 7.87 -2.77 -4.18
C SER A 62 8.08 -2.88 -5.69
N THR A 63 7.03 -2.66 -6.49
CA THR A 63 7.06 -2.66 -7.96
C THR A 63 6.62 -1.31 -8.50
N ARG A 64 6.94 -1.04 -9.77
CA ARG A 64 6.52 0.16 -10.51
C ARG A 64 5.20 -0.02 -11.27
N SER A 65 4.50 -1.13 -11.03
CA SER A 65 3.34 -1.56 -11.82
C SER A 65 2.14 -0.63 -11.72
N TYR A 66 2.06 0.19 -10.66
CA TYR A 66 0.93 1.09 -10.43
C TYR A 66 1.10 2.48 -11.06
N ILE A 67 2.29 2.83 -11.58
CA ILE A 67 2.53 4.16 -12.18
C ILE A 67 1.52 4.46 -13.30
N ASN A 68 1.34 3.51 -14.23
CA ASN A 68 0.41 3.67 -15.34
C ASN A 68 -1.05 3.75 -14.85
N LEU A 69 -1.40 3.01 -13.79
CA LEU A 69 -2.74 3.07 -13.20
C LEU A 69 -3.02 4.45 -12.60
N ILE A 70 -2.05 5.02 -11.87
CA ILE A 70 -2.16 6.35 -11.28
C ILE A 70 -2.41 7.39 -12.36
N GLN A 71 -1.58 7.40 -13.40
CA GLN A 71 -1.73 8.34 -14.53
C GLN A 71 -3.07 8.16 -15.26
N GLN A 72 -3.48 6.92 -15.49
CA GLN A 72 -4.77 6.63 -16.11
C GLN A 72 -5.94 7.15 -15.26
N ALA A 73 -5.92 6.90 -13.95
CA ALA A 73 -6.96 7.36 -13.04
C ALA A 73 -7.03 8.90 -13.01
N GLN A 74 -5.89 9.58 -12.90
CA GLN A 74 -5.80 11.04 -12.94
C GLN A 74 -6.35 11.62 -14.25
N ASN A 75 -6.01 11.02 -15.38
CA ASN A 75 -6.55 11.43 -16.69
C ASN A 75 -8.07 11.21 -16.82
N GLN A 76 -8.65 10.34 -15.99
CA GLN A 76 -10.10 10.12 -15.91
C GLN A 76 -10.77 10.96 -14.83
N GLY A 77 -10.05 11.91 -14.21
CA GLY A 77 -10.58 12.84 -13.22
C GLY A 77 -10.57 12.32 -11.78
N TYR A 78 -9.93 11.18 -11.50
CA TYR A 78 -9.71 10.73 -10.13
C TYR A 78 -8.65 11.57 -9.44
N SER A 79 -8.83 11.79 -8.14
CA SER A 79 -7.73 12.16 -7.24
C SER A 79 -7.12 10.90 -6.66
N VAL A 80 -5.79 10.76 -6.75
CA VAL A 80 -5.08 9.58 -6.26
C VAL A 80 -4.34 9.89 -4.96
N SER A 81 -4.73 9.19 -3.90
CA SER A 81 -4.11 9.28 -2.57
C SER A 81 -3.30 8.03 -2.23
N LEU A 82 -2.09 8.21 -1.71
CA LEU A 82 -1.24 7.14 -1.21
C LEU A 82 -1.04 7.23 0.30
N ILE A 83 -1.46 6.20 1.03
CA ILE A 83 -1.15 6.05 2.45
C ILE A 83 -0.07 5.00 2.61
N TYR A 84 1.12 5.41 3.06
CA TYR A 84 2.27 4.54 3.24
C TYR A 84 2.53 4.26 4.72
N PHE A 85 2.45 2.99 5.10
CA PHE A 85 2.76 2.53 6.45
C PHE A 85 4.20 2.00 6.52
N TRP A 86 5.04 2.71 7.27
CA TRP A 86 6.41 2.29 7.55
C TRP A 86 6.51 1.54 8.88
N LEU A 87 7.52 0.67 8.99
CA LEU A 87 7.89 -0.05 10.21
C LEU A 87 9.37 0.18 10.49
N ASN A 88 9.77 0.23 11.74
CA ASN A 88 11.15 0.54 12.15
C ASN A 88 12.21 -0.47 11.76
N SER A 89 11.80 -1.66 11.32
CA SER A 89 12.68 -2.72 10.84
C SER A 89 11.92 -3.70 9.95
N PRO A 90 12.58 -4.34 8.97
CA PRO A 90 12.00 -5.48 8.26
C PRO A 90 11.82 -6.70 9.18
N GLU A 91 12.58 -6.80 10.26
CA GLU A 91 12.42 -7.84 11.30
C GLU A 91 11.05 -7.74 11.99
N LEU A 92 10.57 -6.53 12.28
CA LEU A 92 9.21 -6.33 12.79
C LEU A 92 8.15 -6.80 11.78
N ALA A 93 8.37 -6.58 10.48
CA ALA A 93 7.48 -7.08 9.44
C ALA A 93 7.45 -8.62 9.41
N ILE A 94 8.61 -9.27 9.53
CA ILE A 94 8.75 -10.72 9.60
C ILE A 94 8.01 -11.26 10.83
N GLU A 95 8.17 -10.63 11.99
CA GLU A 95 7.50 -11.06 13.22
C GLU A 95 5.97 -10.95 13.10
N ARG A 96 5.46 -9.86 12.52
CA ARG A 96 4.03 -9.70 12.25
C ARG A 96 3.48 -10.74 11.28
N VAL A 97 4.27 -11.13 10.26
CA VAL A 97 3.89 -12.22 9.35
C VAL A 97 3.81 -13.54 10.11
N LYS A 98 4.80 -13.87 10.94
CA LYS A 98 4.78 -15.10 11.77
C LYS A 98 3.56 -15.18 12.67
N GLN A 99 3.23 -14.08 13.38
CA GLN A 99 2.04 -14.01 14.22
C GLN A 99 0.76 -14.21 13.42
N ARG A 100 0.66 -13.62 12.22
CA ARG A 100 -0.48 -13.81 11.33
C ARG A 100 -0.59 -15.25 10.83
N VAL A 101 0.53 -15.90 10.50
CA VAL A 101 0.56 -17.31 10.09
C VAL A 101 0.10 -18.21 11.22
N ALA A 102 0.52 -17.94 12.46
CA ALA A 102 0.03 -18.66 13.64
C ALA A 102 -1.50 -18.53 13.83
N ASN A 103 -2.08 -17.43 13.35
CA ASN A 103 -3.52 -17.17 13.33
C ASN A 103 -4.22 -17.57 12.02
N GLY A 104 -3.58 -18.40 11.18
CA GLY A 104 -4.17 -18.96 9.96
C GLY A 104 -4.03 -18.11 8.69
N GLY A 105 -3.18 -17.08 8.68
CA GLY A 105 -2.91 -16.28 7.48
C GLY A 105 -1.78 -16.84 6.59
N HIS A 106 -1.55 -16.18 5.46
CA HIS A 106 -0.54 -16.58 4.48
C HIS A 106 0.90 -16.23 4.92
N ASP A 107 1.82 -17.18 4.71
CA ASP A 107 3.25 -17.00 4.97
C ASP A 107 3.97 -16.33 3.79
N VAL A 108 4.99 -15.53 4.09
CA VAL A 108 5.85 -14.90 3.09
C VAL A 108 7.30 -15.09 3.51
N PRO A 109 8.18 -15.67 2.65
CA PRO A 109 9.56 -15.91 3.03
C PRO A 109 10.30 -14.63 3.45
N ALA A 110 11.06 -14.71 4.55
CA ALA A 110 11.79 -13.57 5.10
C ALA A 110 12.70 -12.82 4.08
N PRO A 111 13.42 -13.48 3.15
CA PRO A 111 14.17 -12.77 2.11
C PRO A 111 13.29 -11.91 1.20
N ILE A 112 12.07 -12.38 0.89
CA ILE A 112 11.10 -11.63 0.08
C ILE A 112 10.58 -10.42 0.86
N ILE A 113 10.30 -10.57 2.16
CA ILE A 113 9.88 -9.46 3.03
C ILE A 113 10.95 -8.37 3.06
N ARG A 114 12.21 -8.72 3.33
CA ARG A 114 13.34 -7.77 3.36
C ARG A 114 13.50 -7.03 2.03
N ARG A 115 13.44 -7.76 0.92
CA ARG A 115 13.50 -7.17 -0.43
C ARG A 115 12.37 -6.17 -0.61
N ARG A 116 11.11 -6.57 -0.38
CA ARG A 116 9.93 -5.72 -0.58
C ARG A 116 9.94 -4.50 0.34
N TYR A 117 10.39 -4.64 1.58
CA TYR A 117 10.54 -3.54 2.53
C TYR A 117 11.46 -2.45 1.96
N ARG A 118 12.66 -2.83 1.49
CA ARG A 118 13.61 -1.88 0.90
C ARG A 118 13.07 -1.24 -0.38
N SER A 119 12.63 -2.07 -1.33
CA SER A 119 12.13 -1.57 -2.62
C SER A 119 10.90 -0.69 -2.48
N GLY A 120 9.98 -1.03 -1.56
CA GLY A 120 8.78 -0.25 -1.29
C GLY A 120 9.11 1.14 -0.76
N LEU A 121 10.06 1.23 0.16
CA LEU A 121 10.48 2.51 0.73
C LEU A 121 11.24 3.37 -0.28
N GLU A 122 12.15 2.77 -1.06
CA GLU A 122 12.85 3.45 -2.15
C GLU A 122 11.84 4.00 -3.19
N ASN A 123 10.87 3.18 -3.59
CA ASN A 123 9.84 3.59 -4.55
C ASN A 123 8.91 4.67 -3.98
N PHE A 124 8.54 4.58 -2.70
CA PHE A 124 7.74 5.61 -2.03
C PHE A 124 8.36 6.99 -2.23
N PHE A 125 9.62 7.16 -1.81
CA PHE A 125 10.31 8.45 -1.89
C PHE A 125 10.63 8.88 -3.33
N ARG A 126 11.11 7.96 -4.17
CA ARG A 126 11.68 8.32 -5.47
C ARG A 126 10.67 8.37 -6.61
N ILE A 127 9.56 7.64 -6.49
CA ILE A 127 8.62 7.41 -7.61
C ILE A 127 7.23 7.88 -7.24
N TYR A 128 6.69 7.43 -6.11
CA TYR A 128 5.27 7.60 -5.87
C TYR A 128 4.92 8.95 -5.26
N MET A 129 5.73 9.50 -4.35
CA MET A 129 5.57 10.87 -3.82
C MET A 129 5.31 11.93 -4.91
N PRO A 130 6.08 11.99 -6.02
CA PRO A 130 5.84 12.97 -7.08
C PRO A 130 4.72 12.59 -8.07
N CYS A 131 4.17 11.36 -8.02
CA CYS A 131 3.19 10.89 -8.99
C CYS A 131 1.74 10.98 -8.50
N VAL A 132 1.50 10.83 -7.20
CA VAL A 132 0.15 10.86 -6.62
C VAL A 132 -0.27 12.29 -6.27
N ASP A 133 -1.57 12.55 -6.12
CA ASP A 133 -2.08 13.89 -5.80
C ASP A 133 -1.96 14.21 -4.31
N TYR A 134 -2.04 13.19 -3.46
CA TYR A 134 -1.79 13.27 -2.03
C TYR A 134 -1.00 12.05 -1.55
N TRP A 135 -0.07 12.24 -0.62
CA TRP A 135 0.56 11.14 0.09
C TRP A 135 0.62 11.41 1.59
N MET A 136 0.51 10.34 2.38
CA MET A 136 0.72 10.35 3.83
C MET A 136 1.72 9.25 4.21
N LEU A 137 2.72 9.61 5.00
CA LEU A 137 3.66 8.68 5.63
C LEU A 137 3.28 8.52 7.10
N ALA A 138 3.02 7.28 7.53
CA ALA A 138 2.74 6.96 8.92
C ALA A 138 3.70 5.88 9.45
N ASP A 139 4.19 6.07 10.67
CA ASP A 139 4.89 5.02 11.42
C ASP A 139 3.86 4.13 12.10
N ASN A 140 3.91 2.86 11.74
CA ASN A 140 3.02 1.82 12.23
C ASN A 140 3.79 0.77 13.06
N SER A 141 4.97 1.13 13.59
CA SER A 141 5.80 0.25 14.42
C SER A 141 5.16 -0.05 15.77
N CYS A 142 4.47 0.94 16.34
CA CYS A 142 3.79 0.88 17.64
C CYS A 142 2.31 1.29 17.50
N THR A 143 1.52 1.04 18.55
CA THR A 143 0.14 1.52 18.67
C THR A 143 0.06 2.56 19.80
N PRO A 144 -0.57 3.73 19.61
CA PRO A 144 -1.21 4.19 18.38
C PRO A 144 -0.21 4.53 17.26
N ARG A 145 -0.69 4.47 16.01
CA ARG A 145 0.09 4.88 14.82
C ARG A 145 0.38 6.39 14.88
N VAL A 146 1.53 6.79 14.34
CA VAL A 146 1.95 8.20 14.29
C VAL A 146 2.03 8.66 12.85
N ILE A 147 1.32 9.75 12.51
CA ILE A 147 1.49 10.41 11.21
C ILE A 147 2.82 11.16 11.25
N VAL A 148 3.68 10.92 10.26
CA VAL A 148 5.04 11.46 10.18
C VAL A 148 5.07 12.71 9.33
N ALA A 149 4.51 12.62 8.13
CA ALA A 149 4.44 13.70 7.17
C ALA A 149 3.36 13.43 6.11
N ASP A 150 2.85 14.48 5.48
CA ASP A 150 1.99 14.40 4.31
C ASP A 150 2.17 15.62 3.40
N ALA A 151 1.70 15.50 2.16
CA ALA A 151 1.66 16.62 1.23
C ALA A 151 0.68 16.38 0.09
N PHE A 152 0.16 17.47 -0.46
CA PHE A 152 -0.45 17.49 -1.78
C PHE A 152 0.61 17.81 -2.84
N ARG A 153 0.50 17.19 -4.02
CA ARG A 153 1.49 17.36 -5.11
C ARG A 153 1.51 18.77 -5.69
N LEU A 154 0.36 19.46 -5.73
CA LEU A 154 0.22 20.78 -6.32
C LEU A 154 -0.06 21.80 -5.21
N GLY A 155 0.95 22.62 -4.89
CA GLY A 155 0.75 23.87 -4.13
C GLY A 155 1.15 23.85 -2.66
N ASP A 156 1.42 22.69 -2.05
CA ASP A 156 1.76 22.61 -0.62
C ASP A 156 3.22 22.22 -0.36
N GLU A 157 3.83 22.89 0.62
CA GLU A 157 5.06 22.39 1.24
C GLU A 157 4.78 21.08 1.96
N VAL A 158 5.80 20.23 2.05
CA VAL A 158 5.66 18.98 2.82
C VAL A 158 5.42 19.32 4.29
N HIS A 159 4.27 18.93 4.82
CA HIS A 159 3.97 19.09 6.24
C HIS A 159 4.65 17.95 7.00
N ILE A 160 5.64 18.29 7.82
CA ILE A 160 6.38 17.32 8.63
C ILE A 160 5.95 17.46 10.09
N TYR A 161 5.18 16.48 10.59
CA TYR A 161 4.72 16.45 11.98
C TYR A 161 5.78 15.93 12.95
N ASN A 162 6.69 15.07 12.47
CA ASN A 162 7.80 14.55 13.27
C ASN A 162 9.10 14.55 12.46
N GLN A 163 9.91 15.59 12.66
CA GLN A 163 11.15 15.82 11.92
C GLN A 163 12.20 14.72 12.15
N GLU A 164 12.34 14.24 13.39
CA GLU A 164 13.30 13.20 13.74
C GLU A 164 12.96 11.89 13.01
N LEU A 165 11.70 11.49 13.07
CA LEU A 165 11.21 10.27 12.45
C LEU A 165 11.25 10.37 10.92
N PHE A 166 10.87 11.51 10.34
CA PHE A 166 10.98 11.73 8.90
C PHE A 166 12.43 11.61 8.42
N THR A 167 13.37 12.24 9.13
CA THR A 167 14.80 12.18 8.82
C THR A 167 15.33 10.75 8.94
N LYS A 168 14.93 10.04 10.00
CA LYS A 168 15.27 8.62 10.21
C LYS A 168 14.74 7.73 9.10
N ILE A 169 13.48 7.88 8.68
CA ILE A 169 12.90 7.05 7.63
C ILE A 169 13.58 7.33 6.29
N ARG A 170 13.85 8.60 6.00
CA ARG A 170 14.53 9.02 4.76
C ARG A 170 15.96 8.48 4.66
N SER A 171 16.67 8.28 5.78
CA SER A 171 18.03 7.75 5.78
C SER A 171 18.14 6.30 5.29
N TYR A 172 17.04 5.54 5.24
CA TYR A 172 17.03 4.17 4.66
C TYR A 172 17.10 4.16 3.12
N VAL A 173 16.93 5.31 2.46
CA VAL A 173 16.87 5.44 0.98
C VAL A 173 18.03 6.26 0.41
N ASN A 174 18.80 6.92 1.28
CA ASN A 174 19.98 7.71 0.94
C ASN A 174 21.23 6.84 0.81
#